data_AF-N8QHZ4-F1
#
_entry.id   AF-N8QHZ4-F1
#
_cell.length_a   1.000
_cell.length_b   1.000
_cell.length_c   1.000
_cell.angle_alpha   90.00
_cell.angle_beta   90.00
_cell.angle_gamma   90.00
#
_symmetry.space_group_name_H-M   'P 1'
#
loop_
_entity.id
_entity.type
_entity.pdbx_description
1 polymer ?
#
loop_
_entity_poly.entity_id
_entity_poly.type
_entity_poly.pdbx_seq_one_letter_code
_entity_poly.pdbx_strand_id
1 'polypeptide(L)'
;MQYRCPKCQSPKIIPVAQAGGPTTRPVVPKSLVFLISAIFILLLLVLISIAMWIFADGAGTTLQVATVVIFVLCLILGFLFYRDLPDFKISMQGFMQSQKKWKCRECDHEWEI
;
A
#
# COMPACT_ATOMS: atom_id res chain seq x y z
N MET A 1 2.10 -12.58 23.83
CA MET A 1 2.59 -11.19 23.87
C MET A 1 1.41 -10.30 24.22
N GLN A 2 1.45 -9.60 25.35
CA GLN A 2 0.32 -8.82 25.85
C GLN A 2 0.27 -7.48 25.10
N TYR A 3 -0.58 -7.36 24.07
CA TYR A 3 -0.81 -6.12 23.31
C TYR A 3 -1.68 -5.12 24.09
N ARG A 4 -1.44 -4.98 25.39
CA ARG A 4 -2.16 -4.06 26.28
C ARG A 4 -1.15 -3.24 27.05
N CYS A 5 -1.45 -1.96 27.25
CA CYS A 5 -0.62 -1.10 28.07
C CYS A 5 -0.53 -1.66 29.50
N PRO A 6 0.67 -1.83 30.08
CA PRO A 6 0.81 -2.36 31.44
C PRO A 6 0.18 -1.44 32.49
N LYS A 7 0.11 -0.12 32.22
CA LYS A 7 -0.37 0.89 33.15
C LYS A 7 -1.90 1.04 33.16
N CYS A 8 -2.54 1.11 32.00
CA CYS A 8 -3.99 1.36 31.89
C CYS A 8 -4.79 0.21 31.26
N GLN A 9 -4.14 -0.91 30.91
CA GLN A 9 -4.75 -2.08 30.24
C GLN A 9 -5.45 -1.78 28.91
N SER A 10 -5.23 -0.58 28.36
CA SER A 10 -5.81 -0.12 27.10
C SER A 10 -5.24 -0.87 25.90
N PRO A 11 -6.08 -1.23 24.92
CA PRO A 11 -5.64 -1.82 23.65
C PRO A 11 -5.11 -0.77 22.65
N LYS A 12 -5.27 0.53 22.92
CA LYS A 12 -4.85 1.61 22.02
C LYS A 12 -3.35 1.90 22.21
N ILE A 13 -2.52 1.08 21.58
CA ILE A 13 -1.06 1.18 21.63
C ILE A 13 -0.51 1.56 20.24
N ILE A 14 0.56 2.34 20.21
CA ILE A 14 1.26 2.77 19.00
C ILE A 14 2.76 2.44 19.13
N PRO A 15 3.41 1.92 18.08
CA PRO A 15 4.86 1.78 18.08
C PRO A 15 5.50 3.17 18.08
N VAL A 16 6.51 3.38 18.93
CA VAL A 16 7.30 4.62 18.95
C VAL A 16 8.56 4.37 18.17
N ALA A 17 8.83 5.24 17.19
CA ALA A 17 10.09 5.22 16.46
C ALA A 17 11.25 5.39 17.45
N GLN A 18 12.11 4.37 17.58
CA GLN A 18 13.34 4.49 18.35
C GLN A 18 14.24 5.53 17.69
N ALA A 19 14.47 6.64 18.38
CA ALA A 19 15.46 7.63 17.99
C ALA A 19 16.85 6.97 17.95
N GLY A 20 17.42 6.79 16.76
CA GLY A 20 18.76 6.23 16.55
C GLY A 20 18.85 4.72 16.31
N GLY A 21 17.75 3.97 16.28
CA GLY A 21 17.72 2.57 15.84
C GLY A 21 17.57 2.46 14.31
N PRO A 22 17.99 1.36 13.66
CA PRO A 22 17.77 1.16 12.23
C PRO A 22 16.28 1.22 11.96
N THR A 23 15.83 2.33 11.36
CA THR A 23 14.49 2.48 10.85
C THR A 23 14.36 1.55 9.66
N THR A 24 14.02 0.28 9.91
CA THR A 24 13.65 -0.68 8.88
C THR A 24 12.30 -0.26 8.29
N ARG A 25 12.26 0.90 7.64
CA ARG A 25 11.08 1.33 6.89
C ARG A 25 10.78 0.19 5.91
N PRO A 26 9.56 -0.37 5.91
CA PRO A 26 9.22 -1.46 5.01
C PRO A 26 9.52 -1.02 3.58
N VAL A 27 10.17 -1.91 2.83
CA VAL A 27 10.58 -1.61 1.46
C VAL A 27 9.32 -1.64 0.61
N VAL A 28 8.77 -0.47 0.32
CA VAL A 28 7.62 -0.38 -0.60
C VAL A 28 8.13 -0.68 -2.00
N PRO A 29 7.70 -1.77 -2.65
CA PRO A 29 8.20 -2.12 -3.96
C PRO A 29 7.73 -1.07 -4.98
N LYS A 30 8.65 -0.63 -5.84
CA LYS A 30 8.35 0.39 -6.87
C LYS A 30 7.22 -0.07 -7.78
N SER A 31 7.15 -1.37 -8.07
CA SER A 31 6.09 -2.03 -8.83
C SER A 31 4.70 -1.75 -8.25
N LEU A 32 4.52 -1.74 -6.92
CA LEU A 32 3.25 -1.41 -6.28
C LEU A 32 2.83 0.04 -6.52
N VAL A 33 3.76 0.99 -6.40
CA VAL A 33 3.47 2.42 -6.60
C VAL A 33 3.01 2.66 -8.04
N PHE A 34 3.76 2.12 -9.02
CA PHE A 34 3.39 2.23 -10.43
C PHE A 34 2.10 1.49 -10.76
N LEU A 35 1.87 0.31 -10.17
CA LEU A 35 0.65 -0.47 -10.38
C LEU A 35 -0.59 0.29 -9.92
N ILE A 36 -0.54 0.89 -8.72
CA ILE A 36 -1.64 1.70 -8.19
C ILE A 36 -1.95 2.86 -9.15
N SER A 37 -0.93 3.64 -9.54
CA SER A 37 -1.12 4.75 -10.49
C SER A 37 -1.70 4.28 -11.82
N ALA A 38 -1.21 3.16 -12.38
CA ALA A 38 -1.69 2.61 -13.64
C ALA A 38 -3.16 2.14 -13.54
N ILE A 39 -3.56 1.52 -12.42
CA ILE A 39 -4.95 1.11 -12.18
C ILE A 39 -5.89 2.32 -12.14
N PHE A 40 -5.49 3.42 -11.48
CA PHE A 40 -6.31 4.63 -11.46
C PHE A 40 -6.50 5.23 -12.86
N ILE A 41 -5.45 5.27 -13.67
CA ILE A 41 -5.52 5.76 -15.06
C ILE A 41 -6.41 4.83 -15.90
N LEU A 42 -6.25 3.51 -15.76
CA LEU A 42 -7.09 2.54 -16.45
C LEU A 42 -8.56 2.73 -16.10
N LEU A 43 -8.86 2.88 -14.81
CA LEU A 43 -10.22 3.08 -14.32
C LEU A 43 -10.83 4.36 -14.89
N LEU A 44 -10.06 5.45 -14.93
CA LEU A 44 -10.48 6.70 -15.57
C LEU A 44 -10.78 6.52 -17.07
N LEU A 45 -9.91 5.82 -17.80
CA LEU A 45 -10.10 5.57 -19.24
C LEU A 45 -11.34 4.72 -19.51
N VAL A 46 -11.59 3.70 -18.68
CA VAL A 46 -12.78 2.88 -18.76
C VAL A 46 -14.04 3.71 -18.49
N LEU A 47 -14.03 4.58 -17.48
CA LEU A 47 -15.16 5.48 -17.21
C LEU A 47 -15.44 6.43 -18.39
N ILE A 48 -14.40 7.00 -18.99
CA ILE A 48 -14.55 7.85 -20.20
C ILE A 48 -15.11 7.02 -21.36
N SER A 49 -14.62 5.79 -21.56
CA SER A 49 -15.10 4.91 -22.62
C SER A 49 -16.59 4.58 -22.45
N ILE A 50 -17.04 4.35 -21.21
CA ILE A 50 -18.45 4.12 -20.90
C ILE A 50 -19.28 5.39 -21.14
N ALA A 51 -18.80 6.56 -20.70
CA ALA A 51 -19.48 7.83 -20.93
C ALA A 51 -19.64 8.13 -22.44
N MET A 52 -18.58 7.91 -23.23
CA MET A 52 -18.61 8.08 -24.69
C MET A 52 -19.60 7.11 -25.36
N TRP A 53 -19.80 5.91 -24.81
CA TRP A 53 -20.82 4.98 -25.29
C TRP A 53 -22.25 5.42 -24.96
N ILE A 54 -22.46 6.13 -23.86
CA ILE A 54 -23.78 6.58 -23.41
C ILE A 54 -24.17 7.90 -24.11
N PHE A 55 -23.21 8.82 -24.29
CA PHE A 55 -23.48 10.19 -24.75
C PHE A 55 -23.04 10.47 -26.20
N ALA A 56 -22.29 9.57 -26.84
CA ALA A 56 -21.79 9.73 -28.20
C ALA A 56 -21.86 8.41 -28.99
N ASP A 57 -21.44 8.44 -30.26
CA ASP A 57 -21.34 7.26 -31.14
C ASP A 57 -20.11 6.39 -30.80
N GLY A 58 -19.96 6.05 -29.52
CA GLY A 58 -18.92 5.17 -29.01
C GLY A 58 -17.55 5.82 -28.79
N ALA A 59 -16.64 5.05 -28.20
CA ALA A 59 -15.28 5.49 -27.91
C ALA A 59 -14.40 5.44 -29.18
N GLY A 60 -13.74 6.55 -29.51
CA GLY A 60 -12.82 6.62 -30.64
C GLY A 60 -11.65 5.63 -30.55
N THR A 61 -11.15 5.18 -31.70
CA THR A 61 -10.08 4.16 -31.81
C THR A 61 -8.83 4.50 -30.99
N THR A 62 -8.42 5.77 -30.95
CA THR A 62 -7.28 6.24 -30.14
C THR A 62 -7.49 5.96 -28.64
N LEU A 63 -8.70 6.20 -28.11
CA LEU A 63 -9.03 5.96 -26.71
C LEU A 63 -9.02 4.47 -26.38
N GLN A 64 -9.56 3.64 -27.29
CA GLN A 64 -9.59 2.19 -27.13
C GLN A 64 -8.18 1.60 -27.13
N VAL A 65 -7.34 2.00 -28.08
CA VAL A 65 -5.94 1.56 -28.15
C VAL A 65 -5.18 1.95 -26.88
N ALA A 66 -5.31 3.20 -26.42
CA ALA A 66 -4.69 3.65 -25.17
C ALA A 66 -5.14 2.81 -23.96
N THR A 67 -6.43 2.48 -23.89
CA THR A 67 -7.00 1.64 -22.82
C THR A 67 -6.42 0.22 -22.84
N VAL A 68 -6.30 -0.39 -24.02
CA VAL A 68 -5.69 -1.73 -24.17
C VAL A 68 -4.22 -1.73 -23.77
N VAL A 69 -3.45 -0.71 -24.21
CA VAL A 69 -2.03 -0.59 -23.86
C VAL A 69 -1.84 -0.48 -22.33
N ILE A 70 -2.63 0.38 -21.68
CA ILE A 70 -2.56 0.57 -20.22
C ILE A 70 -3.02 -0.68 -19.48
N PHE A 71 -4.03 -1.39 -19.99
CA PHE A 71 -4.46 -2.67 -19.44
C PHE A 71 -3.33 -3.71 -19.46
N VAL A 72 -2.63 -3.86 -20.59
CA VAL A 72 -1.47 -4.77 -20.70
C VAL A 72 -0.36 -4.35 -19.74
N LEU A 73 -0.10 -3.06 -19.59
CA LEU A 73 0.89 -2.53 -18.65
C LEU A 73 0.51 -2.84 -17.19
N CYS A 74 -0.77 -2.77 -16.82
CA CYS A 74 -1.27 -3.19 -15.51
C CYS A 74 -1.02 -4.68 -15.26
N LEU A 75 -1.20 -5.55 -16.25
CA LEU A 75 -0.91 -6.99 -16.11
C LEU A 75 0.59 -7.24 -15.84
N ILE A 76 1.47 -6.56 -16.58
CA ILE A 76 2.92 -6.69 -16.40
C ILE A 76 3.34 -6.22 -15.00
N LEU A 77 2.87 -5.03 -14.58
CA LEU A 77 3.15 -4.50 -13.25
C LEU A 77 2.55 -5.37 -12.15
N GLY A 78 1.37 -5.94 -12.36
CA GLY A 78 0.72 -6.87 -11.45
C GLY A 78 1.54 -8.14 -11.25
N PHE A 79 2.10 -8.69 -12.34
CA PHE A 79 3.00 -9.85 -12.28
C PHE A 79 4.31 -9.53 -11.54
N LEU A 80 4.92 -8.38 -11.82
CA LEU A 80 6.12 -7.93 -11.10
C LEU A 80 5.84 -7.75 -9.61
N PHE A 81 4.72 -7.12 -9.25
CA PHE A 81 4.31 -6.98 -7.85
C PHE A 81 4.04 -8.34 -7.19
N TYR A 82 3.43 -9.29 -7.91
CA TYR A 82 3.23 -10.65 -7.39
C TYR A 82 4.54 -11.32 -7.01
N ARG A 83 5.60 -11.09 -7.81
CA ARG A 83 6.94 -11.59 -7.52
C ARG A 83 7.62 -10.86 -6.35
N ASP A 84 7.35 -9.58 -6.16
CA ASP A 84 7.92 -8.74 -5.09
C ASP A 84 7.15 -8.85 -3.74
N LEU A 85 5.94 -9.44 -3.75
CA LEU A 85 5.12 -9.69 -2.55
C LEU A 85 5.83 -10.40 -1.38
N PRO A 86 6.60 -11.49 -1.58
CA PRO A 86 7.28 -12.18 -0.48
C PRO A 86 8.27 -11.26 0.24
N ASP A 87 9.11 -10.52 -0.49
CA ASP A 87 10.07 -9.59 0.08
C ASP A 87 9.37 -8.45 0.83
N PHE A 88 8.26 -7.94 0.29
CA PHE A 88 7.44 -6.95 0.98
C PHE A 88 6.91 -7.48 2.32
N LYS A 89 6.39 -8.73 2.34
CA LYS A 89 5.91 -9.37 3.58
C LYS A 89 7.03 -9.53 4.61
N ILE A 90 8.21 -9.98 4.20
CA ILE A 90 9.36 -10.17 5.11
C ILE A 90 9.83 -8.81 5.66
N SER A 91 9.92 -7.79 4.80
CA SER A 91 10.32 -6.44 5.24
C SER A 91 9.33 -5.85 6.25
N MET A 92 8.03 -6.11 6.08
CA MET A 92 7.00 -5.64 7.00
C MET A 92 7.00 -6.42 8.33
N GLN A 93 7.23 -7.73 8.28
CA GLN A 93 7.43 -8.54 9.49
C GLN A 93 8.66 -8.09 10.28
N GLY A 94 9.77 -7.82 9.59
CA GLY A 94 11.00 -7.28 10.20
C GLY A 94 10.79 -5.89 10.81
N PHE A 95 9.99 -5.03 10.18
CA PHE A 95 9.59 -3.75 10.78
C PHE A 95 8.77 -3.96 12.07
N MET A 96 7.75 -4.82 12.05
CA MET A 96 6.93 -5.08 13.24
C MET A 96 7.74 -5.67 14.40
N GLN A 97 8.75 -6.50 14.11
CA GLN A 97 9.64 -7.05 15.14
C GLN A 97 10.72 -6.07 15.62
N SER A 98 11.14 -5.11 14.79
CA SER A 98 12.12 -4.10 15.20
C SER A 98 11.54 -3.04 16.13
N GLN A 99 10.21 -2.81 16.09
CA GLN A 99 9.53 -1.89 16.99
C GLN A 99 9.34 -2.50 18.38
N LYS A 100 10.38 -2.44 19.22
CA LYS A 100 10.32 -2.89 20.63
C LYS A 100 9.73 -1.85 21.57
N LYS A 101 9.66 -0.58 21.14
CA LYS A 101 9.18 0.54 21.95
C LYS A 101 7.73 0.87 21.59
N TRP A 102 6.86 0.85 22.60
CA TRP A 102 5.43 1.05 22.47
C TRP A 102 4.99 2.22 23.35
N LYS A 103 3.99 2.96 22.90
CA LYS A 103 3.35 4.04 23.63
C LYS A 103 1.84 3.82 23.68
N CYS A 104 1.24 4.05 24.83
CA CYS A 104 -0.21 4.02 24.96
C CYS A 104 -0.79 5.37 24.54
N ARG A 105 -1.82 5.35 23.69
CA ARG A 105 -2.51 6.57 23.25
C ARG A 105 -3.36 7.21 24.36
N GLU A 106 -3.78 6.44 25.36
CA GLU A 106 -4.69 6.92 26.41
C GLU A 106 -3.97 7.48 27.64
N CYS A 107 -2.79 6.96 27.99
CA CYS A 107 -2.06 7.39 29.18
C CYS A 107 -0.63 7.87 28.91
N ASP A 108 -0.27 8.02 27.62
CA ASP A 108 1.05 8.42 27.11
C ASP A 108 2.24 7.59 27.65
N HIS A 109 1.97 6.48 28.32
CA HIS A 109 3.00 5.64 28.90
C HIS A 109 3.78 4.92 27.80
N GLU A 110 5.10 5.08 27.81
CA GLU A 110 6.02 4.35 26.94
C GLU A 110 6.61 3.15 27.69
N TRP A 111 6.68 1.99 27.03
CA TRP A 111 7.35 0.81 27.55
C TRP A 111 8.05 0.06 26.41
N GLU A 112 9.04 -0.76 26.78
CA GLU A 112 9.78 -1.62 25.86
C GLU A 112 9.46 -3.08 26.18
N ILE A 113 9.42 -3.93 25.15
CA ILE A 113 9.26 -5.39 25.26
C ILE A 113 10.58 -6.07 24.90
#